data_AF-A0A2I0NSW4-F1
#
_entry.id   AF-A0A2I0NSW4-F1
#
_cell.length_a   1.000
_cell.length_b   1.000
_cell.length_c   1.000
_cell.angle_alpha   90.00
_cell.angle_beta   90.00
_cell.angle_gamma   90.00
#
_symmetry.space_group_name_H-M   'P 1'
#
loop_
_entity.id
_entity.type
_entity.pdbx_description
1 polymer ?
#
loop_
_entity_poly.entity_id
_entity_poly.type
_entity_poly.pdbx_seq_one_letter_code
_entity_poly.pdbx_strand_id
1 'polypeptide(L)'
;ATAAIYSGFPDVVEQTINLNFLNACETLMKSDVFNRIHAMTDVTNGGLRGDVYEMAETANCRIVIDESATTTLVEPHVRAMLEKLQIDYLGVSLDALLIVAPPDAAAEICRVVETAGVRMHQVGYVEAGKPESVLLMDGKECDFTPRFRESAYTPVKKVVDTDSRDFETMKEGVLHAAEAALQKKERVLKRLQKK
;
A
#
# COMPACT_ATOMS: atom_id res chain seq x y z
N ALA A 1 12.84 -1.31 -5.52
CA ALA A 1 14.19 -1.92 -5.40
C ALA A 1 14.18 -3.44 -5.20
N THR A 2 13.69 -3.95 -4.07
CA THR A 2 13.86 -5.36 -3.68
C THR A 2 13.32 -6.37 -4.72
N ALA A 3 12.21 -6.04 -5.39
CA ALA A 3 11.57 -6.96 -6.35
C ALA A 3 12.44 -7.13 -7.60
N ALA A 4 13.06 -6.03 -8.00
CA ALA A 4 14.00 -5.95 -9.10
C ALA A 4 15.26 -6.77 -8.81
N ILE A 5 15.84 -6.61 -7.61
CA ILE A 5 17.05 -7.33 -7.18
C ILE A 5 16.82 -8.84 -7.20
N TYR A 6 15.77 -9.34 -6.54
CA TYR A 6 15.54 -10.79 -6.42
C TYR A 6 15.02 -11.44 -7.70
N SER A 7 14.48 -10.66 -8.63
CA SER A 7 13.89 -11.19 -9.86
C SER A 7 14.77 -10.97 -11.11
N GLY A 8 15.99 -10.45 -10.94
CA GLY A 8 16.96 -10.28 -12.03
C GLY A 8 16.69 -9.07 -12.94
N PHE A 9 16.24 -7.95 -12.38
CA PHE A 9 16.03 -6.67 -13.10
C PHE A 9 16.95 -5.56 -12.54
N PRO A 10 18.29 -5.71 -12.59
CA PRO A 10 19.20 -4.73 -11.97
C PRO A 10 19.00 -3.30 -12.49
N ASP A 11 18.69 -3.12 -13.78
CA ASP A 11 18.49 -1.81 -14.39
C ASP A 11 17.27 -1.05 -13.84
N VAL A 12 16.28 -1.78 -13.29
CA VAL A 12 15.08 -1.19 -12.68
C VAL A 12 15.40 -0.65 -11.28
N VAL A 13 16.47 -1.11 -10.62
CA VAL A 13 16.84 -0.63 -9.28
C VAL A 13 17.11 0.87 -9.29
N GLU A 14 17.82 1.36 -10.29
CA GLU A 14 18.14 2.79 -10.47
C GLU A 14 16.87 3.65 -10.58
N GLN A 15 15.82 3.13 -11.22
CA GLN A 15 14.54 3.83 -11.33
C GLN A 15 13.79 3.93 -9.99
N THR A 16 14.18 3.13 -9.00
CA THR A 16 13.54 3.10 -7.67
C THR A 16 14.29 3.88 -6.60
N ILE A 17 15.44 4.47 -6.93
CA ILE A 17 16.23 5.29 -6.00
C ILE A 17 16.02 6.76 -6.38
N ASN A 18 15.17 7.46 -5.63
CA ASN A 18 14.90 8.87 -5.86
C ASN A 18 14.59 9.58 -4.53
N LEU A 19 14.49 10.91 -4.55
CA LEU A 19 14.13 11.75 -3.39
C LEU A 19 12.83 12.52 -3.62
N ASN A 20 12.00 12.08 -4.57
CA ASN A 20 10.79 12.78 -4.98
C ASN A 20 9.82 12.92 -3.81
N PHE A 21 9.67 11.87 -3.00
CA PHE A 21 8.83 11.89 -1.80
C PHE A 21 9.22 13.04 -0.85
N LEU A 22 10.50 13.15 -0.52
CA LEU A 22 11.00 14.18 0.39
C LEU A 22 10.87 15.59 -0.22
N ASN A 23 11.19 15.74 -1.50
CA ASN A 23 11.08 17.01 -2.21
C ASN A 23 9.62 17.48 -2.28
N ALA A 24 8.66 16.57 -2.50
CA ALA A 24 7.24 16.88 -2.50
C ALA A 24 6.77 17.35 -1.12
N CYS A 25 7.13 16.61 -0.06
CA CYS A 25 6.80 16.97 1.32
C CYS A 25 7.38 18.34 1.71
N GLU A 26 8.67 18.59 1.46
CA GLU A 26 9.32 19.85 1.78
C GLU A 26 8.66 21.03 1.05
N THR A 27 8.36 20.85 -0.24
CA THR A 27 7.75 21.90 -1.08
C THR A 27 6.32 22.21 -0.63
N LEU A 28 5.53 21.18 -0.31
CA LEU A 28 4.20 21.35 0.24
C LEU A 28 4.24 22.09 1.58
N MET A 29 5.08 21.67 2.52
CA MET A 29 5.18 22.29 3.86
C MET A 29 5.56 23.78 3.83
N LYS A 30 6.20 24.26 2.76
CA LYS A 30 6.55 25.68 2.56
C LYS A 30 5.44 26.50 1.88
N SER A 31 4.37 25.86 1.42
CA SER A 31 3.25 26.50 0.71
C SER A 31 2.04 26.65 1.63
N ASP A 32 1.27 27.72 1.44
CA ASP A 32 0.04 27.97 2.20
C ASP A 32 -1.01 26.86 2.00
N VAL A 33 -0.97 26.15 0.86
CA VAL A 33 -1.89 25.05 0.54
C VAL A 33 -1.75 23.87 1.52
N PHE A 34 -0.61 23.75 2.21
CA PHE A 34 -0.37 22.70 3.20
C PHE A 34 -1.46 22.66 4.28
N ASN A 35 -1.93 23.84 4.72
CA ASN A 35 -2.96 23.98 5.74
C ASN A 35 -4.34 23.48 5.28
N ARG A 36 -4.50 23.16 3.99
CA ARG A 36 -5.74 22.61 3.42
C ARG A 36 -5.74 21.09 3.34
N ILE A 37 -4.62 20.43 3.62
CA ILE A 37 -4.51 18.97 3.56
C ILE A 37 -5.20 18.36 4.79
N HIS A 38 -6.12 17.42 4.57
CA HIS A 38 -6.78 16.69 5.64
C HIS A 38 -5.94 15.51 6.14
N ALA A 39 -5.30 14.80 5.21
CA ALA A 39 -4.43 13.67 5.50
C ALA A 39 -3.34 13.55 4.44
N MET A 40 -2.17 13.11 4.86
CA MET A 40 -1.00 12.87 4.02
C MET A 40 -0.27 11.65 4.57
N THR A 41 -0.04 10.63 3.74
CA THR A 41 0.60 9.37 4.16
C THR A 41 1.57 8.86 3.10
N ASP A 42 2.65 8.21 3.56
CA ASP A 42 3.54 7.44 2.71
C ASP A 42 2.93 6.08 2.39
N VAL A 43 2.90 5.73 1.10
CA VAL A 43 2.35 4.46 0.65
C VAL A 43 3.39 3.35 0.79
N THR A 44 3.23 2.50 1.81
CA THR A 44 4.22 1.49 2.19
C THR A 44 3.76 0.05 1.90
N ASN A 45 3.87 -0.87 2.86
CA ASN A 45 3.35 -2.23 2.74
C ASN A 45 1.82 -2.18 2.70
N GLY A 46 1.17 -2.96 1.84
CA GLY A 46 -0.24 -2.75 1.52
C GLY A 46 -0.45 -2.03 0.19
N GLY A 47 0.50 -1.20 -0.21
CA GLY A 47 0.35 -0.31 -1.35
C GLY A 47 -0.86 0.62 -1.20
N LEU A 48 -1.32 1.17 -2.32
CA LEU A 48 -2.49 2.04 -2.34
C LEU A 48 -3.77 1.33 -1.88
N ARG A 49 -3.89 0.01 -2.11
CA ARG A 49 -5.01 -0.81 -1.63
C ARG A 49 -5.12 -0.78 -0.11
N GLY A 50 -3.99 -1.03 0.57
CA GLY A 50 -3.89 -1.02 2.03
C GLY A 50 -4.32 0.32 2.60
N ASP A 51 -3.66 1.40 2.17
CA ASP A 51 -3.91 2.73 2.73
C ASP A 51 -5.32 3.22 2.46
N VAL A 52 -5.84 3.03 1.24
CA VAL A 52 -7.21 3.47 0.91
C VAL A 52 -8.25 2.69 1.71
N TYR A 53 -8.05 1.39 1.90
CA TYR A 53 -8.91 0.57 2.76
C TYR A 53 -8.89 1.06 4.21
N GLU A 54 -7.70 1.24 4.79
CA GLU A 54 -7.55 1.71 6.17
C GLU A 54 -8.13 3.12 6.37
N MET A 55 -7.95 4.00 5.39
CA MET A 55 -8.52 5.34 5.41
C MET A 55 -10.05 5.31 5.34
N ALA A 56 -10.64 4.48 4.47
CA ALA A 56 -12.09 4.33 4.34
C ALA A 56 -12.72 3.79 5.64
N GLU A 57 -12.10 2.76 6.25
CA GLU A 57 -12.50 2.20 7.54
C GLU A 57 -12.40 3.23 8.67
N THR A 58 -11.27 3.94 8.76
CA THR A 58 -11.01 4.90 9.84
C THR A 58 -11.89 6.14 9.75
N ALA A 59 -12.09 6.66 8.54
CA ALA A 59 -12.87 7.87 8.29
C ALA A 59 -14.38 7.60 8.12
N ASN A 60 -14.78 6.32 8.10
CA ASN A 60 -16.16 5.87 7.89
C ASN A 60 -16.78 6.50 6.63
N CYS A 61 -16.08 6.33 5.51
CA CYS A 61 -16.45 6.90 4.22
C CYS A 61 -16.18 5.94 3.06
N ARG A 62 -16.68 6.30 1.89
CA ARG A 62 -16.40 5.60 0.64
C ARG A 62 -15.29 6.31 -0.12
N ILE A 63 -14.24 5.59 -0.52
CA ILE A 63 -13.13 6.13 -1.30
C ILE A 63 -13.06 5.42 -2.65
N VAL A 64 -13.06 6.21 -3.71
CA VAL A 64 -13.02 5.72 -5.10
C VAL A 64 -11.73 6.13 -5.75
N ILE A 65 -11.00 5.16 -6.30
CA ILE A 65 -9.72 5.35 -7.01
C ILE A 65 -9.90 5.06 -8.49
N ASP A 66 -9.39 5.92 -9.36
CA ASP A 66 -9.36 5.75 -10.81
C ASP A 66 -8.04 5.08 -11.23
N GLU A 67 -8.14 3.87 -11.79
CA GLU A 67 -6.97 3.11 -12.24
C GLU A 67 -6.20 3.81 -13.37
N SER A 68 -6.92 4.51 -14.26
CA SER A 68 -6.29 5.16 -15.40
C SER A 68 -5.37 6.28 -14.93
N ALA A 69 -5.78 7.02 -13.90
CA ALA A 69 -4.99 8.08 -13.28
C ALA A 69 -3.77 7.54 -12.54
N THR A 70 -3.92 6.50 -11.73
CA THR A 70 -2.81 5.91 -10.95
C THR A 70 -1.73 5.31 -11.86
N THR A 71 -2.14 4.65 -12.95
CA THR A 71 -1.23 4.00 -13.90
C THR A 71 -0.24 4.99 -14.53
N THR A 72 -0.63 6.26 -14.72
CA THR A 72 0.25 7.29 -15.30
C THR A 72 1.40 7.70 -14.38
N LEU A 73 1.26 7.49 -13.07
CA LEU A 73 2.23 7.88 -12.05
C LEU A 73 3.36 6.84 -11.88
N VAL A 74 3.16 5.61 -12.34
CA VAL A 74 4.15 4.53 -12.22
C VAL A 74 5.27 4.74 -13.24
N GLU A 75 6.53 4.57 -12.82
CA GLU A 75 7.67 4.61 -13.74
C GLU A 75 7.57 3.44 -14.75
N PRO A 76 7.71 3.67 -16.07
CA PRO A 76 7.45 2.65 -17.09
C PRO A 76 8.23 1.33 -16.94
N HIS A 77 9.52 1.37 -16.58
CA HIS A 77 10.33 0.16 -16.40
C HIS A 77 9.92 -0.61 -15.14
N VAL A 78 9.62 0.10 -14.05
CA VAL A 78 9.05 -0.48 -12.84
C VAL A 78 7.71 -1.15 -13.16
N ARG A 79 6.83 -0.47 -13.90
CA ARG A 79 5.52 -1.02 -14.31
C ARG A 79 5.68 -2.29 -15.13
N ALA A 80 6.50 -2.26 -16.17
CA ALA A 80 6.75 -3.40 -17.04
C ALA A 80 7.33 -4.60 -16.27
N MET A 81 8.20 -4.35 -15.29
CA MET A 81 8.71 -5.39 -14.40
C MET A 81 7.59 -5.99 -13.54
N LEU A 82 6.77 -5.16 -12.88
CA LEU A 82 5.67 -5.63 -12.02
C LEU A 82 4.64 -6.45 -12.82
N GLU A 83 4.27 -5.98 -14.02
CA GLU A 83 3.41 -6.71 -14.96
C GLU A 83 4.01 -8.08 -15.33
N LYS A 84 5.29 -8.13 -15.70
CA LYS A 84 6.00 -9.38 -16.05
C LYS A 84 6.07 -10.35 -14.87
N LEU A 85 6.21 -9.83 -13.65
CA LEU A 85 6.23 -10.62 -12.42
C LEU A 85 4.83 -10.96 -11.91
N GLN A 86 3.77 -10.46 -12.55
CA GLN A 86 2.38 -10.58 -12.10
C GLN A 86 2.20 -10.08 -10.66
N ILE A 87 2.86 -8.97 -10.34
CA ILE A 87 2.73 -8.26 -9.07
C ILE A 87 1.77 -7.10 -9.30
N ASP A 88 0.75 -7.00 -8.46
CA ASP A 88 -0.16 -5.87 -8.48
C ASP A 88 0.57 -4.62 -7.97
N TYR A 89 0.74 -3.62 -8.84
CA TYR A 89 1.43 -2.38 -8.49
C TYR A 89 0.65 -1.55 -7.45
N LEU A 90 -0.67 -1.76 -7.32
CA LEU A 90 -1.51 -1.10 -6.34
C LEU A 90 -1.40 -1.76 -4.95
N GLY A 91 -0.84 -2.97 -4.86
CA GLY A 91 -0.65 -3.72 -3.62
C GLY A 91 0.79 -3.68 -3.08
N VAL A 92 1.67 -2.85 -3.64
CA VAL A 92 3.06 -2.72 -3.19
C VAL A 92 3.46 -1.25 -3.07
N SER A 93 4.46 -0.97 -2.23
CA SER A 93 5.06 0.36 -2.15
C SER A 93 5.82 0.70 -3.43
N LEU A 94 5.53 1.89 -3.97
CA LEU A 94 6.22 2.49 -5.10
C LEU A 94 6.90 3.81 -4.74
N ASP A 95 7.16 4.06 -3.44
CA ASP A 95 7.70 5.34 -2.94
C ASP A 95 6.77 6.52 -3.28
N ALA A 96 5.47 6.35 -3.00
CA ALA A 96 4.41 7.29 -3.35
C ALA A 96 3.87 8.04 -2.13
N LEU A 97 3.39 9.27 -2.35
CA LEU A 97 2.71 10.11 -1.37
C LEU A 97 1.21 10.16 -1.71
N LEU A 98 0.36 9.80 -0.75
CA LEU A 98 -1.09 9.94 -0.86
C LEU A 98 -1.57 11.15 -0.07
N ILE A 99 -2.36 12.02 -0.70
CA ILE A 99 -2.90 13.25 -0.09
C ILE A 99 -4.42 13.26 -0.24
N VAL A 100 -5.11 13.59 0.86
CA VAL A 100 -6.55 13.89 0.87
C VAL A 100 -6.76 15.34 1.26
N ALA A 101 -7.52 16.07 0.45
CA ALA A 101 -7.79 17.49 0.63
C ALA A 101 -9.16 17.86 0.02
N PRO A 102 -9.69 19.07 0.29
CA PRO A 102 -10.87 19.58 -0.39
C PRO A 102 -10.70 19.58 -1.93
N PRO A 103 -11.78 19.33 -2.70
CA PRO A 103 -11.69 19.23 -4.16
C PRO A 103 -11.07 20.46 -4.85
N ASP A 104 -11.32 21.65 -4.31
CA ASP A 104 -10.80 22.92 -4.84
C ASP A 104 -9.32 23.17 -4.46
N ALA A 105 -8.74 22.37 -3.56
CA ALA A 105 -7.30 22.41 -3.24
C ALA A 105 -6.46 21.49 -4.15
N ALA A 106 -7.07 20.49 -4.78
CA ALA A 106 -6.35 19.44 -5.49
C ALA A 106 -5.44 19.97 -6.61
N ALA A 107 -5.96 20.89 -7.44
CA ALA A 107 -5.19 21.50 -8.52
C ALA A 107 -3.98 22.30 -8.01
N GLU A 108 -4.15 23.02 -6.90
CA GLU A 108 -3.08 23.81 -6.29
C GLU A 108 -2.00 22.91 -5.68
N ILE A 109 -2.39 21.83 -4.99
CA ILE A 109 -1.47 20.84 -4.42
C ILE A 109 -0.60 20.23 -5.54
N CYS A 110 -1.22 19.81 -6.65
CA CYS A 110 -0.49 19.25 -7.80
C CYS A 110 0.49 20.28 -8.38
N ARG A 111 0.04 21.53 -8.56
CA ARG A 111 0.89 22.63 -9.06
C ARG A 111 2.10 22.88 -8.17
N VAL A 112 1.90 22.92 -6.85
CA VAL A 112 2.98 23.14 -5.88
C VAL A 112 4.01 22.01 -5.95
N VAL A 113 3.56 20.76 -5.98
CA VAL A 113 4.45 19.60 -6.08
C VAL A 113 5.21 19.56 -7.41
N GLU A 114 4.57 20.00 -8.51
CA GLU A 114 5.21 20.11 -9.83
C GLU A 114 6.40 21.09 -9.83
N THR A 115 6.38 22.14 -9.01
CA THR A 115 7.53 23.06 -8.88
C THR A 115 8.78 22.39 -8.33
N ALA A 116 8.64 21.26 -7.64
CA ALA A 116 9.73 20.42 -7.16
C ALA A 116 10.21 19.39 -8.21
N GLY A 117 9.62 19.39 -9.41
CA GLY A 117 9.88 18.40 -10.46
C GLY A 117 9.26 17.03 -10.18
N VAL A 118 8.30 16.93 -9.25
CA VAL A 118 7.65 15.68 -8.86
C VAL A 118 6.28 15.59 -9.51
N ARG A 119 5.97 14.43 -10.11
CA ARG A 119 4.66 14.18 -10.72
C ARG A 119 3.63 13.87 -9.64
N MET A 120 2.51 14.57 -9.67
CA MET A 120 1.34 14.31 -8.80
C MET A 120 0.06 14.54 -9.59
N HIS A 121 -0.91 13.65 -9.41
CA HIS A 121 -2.22 13.72 -10.07
C HIS A 121 -3.31 13.44 -9.04
N GLN A 122 -4.50 14.00 -9.27
CA GLN A 122 -5.70 13.53 -8.58
C GLN A 122 -6.03 12.12 -9.09
N VAL A 123 -6.08 11.15 -8.18
CA VAL A 123 -6.28 9.72 -8.51
C VAL A 123 -7.64 9.19 -8.09
N GLY A 124 -8.52 10.04 -7.56
CA GLY A 124 -9.78 9.58 -6.98
C GLY A 124 -10.53 10.68 -6.23
N TYR A 125 -11.53 10.24 -5.48
CA TYR A 125 -12.37 11.11 -4.66
C TYR A 125 -12.98 10.34 -3.48
N VAL A 126 -13.47 11.10 -2.49
CA VAL A 126 -14.11 10.57 -1.28
C VAL A 126 -15.58 10.98 -1.28
N GLU A 127 -16.46 10.05 -0.90
CA GLU A 127 -17.90 10.26 -0.77
C GLU A 127 -18.39 9.86 0.62
N ALA A 128 -19.50 10.48 1.05
CA ALA A 128 -20.21 10.02 2.23
C ALA A 128 -20.79 8.62 1.96
N GLY A 129 -20.62 7.70 2.90
CA GLY A 129 -21.05 6.33 2.72
C GLY A 129 -20.60 5.43 3.86
N LYS A 130 -20.87 4.14 3.72
CA LYS A 130 -20.23 3.13 4.58
C LYS A 130 -18.75 3.04 4.23
N PRO A 131 -17.91 2.54 5.15
CA PRO A 131 -16.53 2.17 4.85
C PRO A 131 -16.48 1.29 3.59
N GLU A 132 -15.86 1.81 2.53
CA GLU A 132 -15.73 1.10 1.27
C GLU A 132 -14.56 1.65 0.46
N SER A 133 -13.74 0.75 -0.09
CA SER A 133 -12.67 1.07 -1.02
C SER A 133 -13.02 0.51 -2.41
N VAL A 134 -13.03 1.39 -3.41
CA VAL A 134 -13.50 1.06 -4.76
C VAL A 134 -12.47 1.46 -5.81
N LEU A 135 -12.27 0.60 -6.80
CA LEU A 135 -11.45 0.86 -7.97
C LEU A 135 -12.35 1.04 -9.19
N LEU A 136 -12.26 2.18 -9.85
CA LEU A 136 -12.86 2.43 -11.16
C LEU A 136 -11.90 1.94 -12.25
N MET A 137 -12.31 0.90 -12.97
CA MET A 137 -11.60 0.31 -14.09
C MET A 137 -12.52 0.32 -15.31
N ASP A 138 -12.15 1.03 -16.38
CA ASP A 138 -12.98 1.20 -17.58
C ASP A 138 -14.43 1.64 -17.30
N GLY A 139 -14.59 2.53 -16.30
CA GLY A 139 -15.89 3.01 -15.85
C GLY A 139 -16.72 2.00 -15.04
N LYS A 140 -16.13 0.87 -14.64
CA LYS A 140 -16.76 -0.14 -13.78
C LYS A 140 -16.12 -0.15 -12.41
N GLU A 141 -16.97 -0.21 -11.39
CA GLU A 141 -16.54 -0.37 -10.01
C GLU A 141 -16.09 -1.81 -9.77
N CYS A 142 -14.91 -1.92 -9.18
CA CYS A 142 -14.25 -3.16 -8.82
C CYS A 142 -13.83 -3.08 -7.35
N ASP A 143 -13.69 -4.25 -6.73
CA ASP A 143 -13.17 -4.39 -5.37
C ASP A 143 -11.73 -3.83 -5.25
N PHE A 144 -11.54 -2.94 -4.29
CA PHE A 144 -10.24 -2.35 -3.96
C PHE A 144 -9.70 -2.76 -2.59
N THR A 145 -10.27 -3.80 -1.99
CA THR A 145 -9.77 -4.32 -0.70
C THR A 145 -8.33 -4.86 -0.82
N PRO A 146 -7.57 -4.88 0.30
CA PRO A 146 -6.23 -5.43 0.35
C PRO A 146 -6.23 -6.91 -0.03
N ARG A 147 -5.21 -7.34 -0.78
CA ARG A 147 -5.07 -8.74 -1.24
C ARG A 147 -3.88 -9.38 -0.54
N PHE A 148 -3.89 -10.69 -0.34
CA PHE A 148 -2.76 -11.40 0.30
C PHE A 148 -1.45 -11.34 -0.51
N ARG A 149 -1.52 -10.94 -1.80
CA ARG A 149 -0.42 -10.91 -2.78
C ARG A 149 0.53 -9.72 -2.67
N GLU A 150 0.97 -9.38 -1.47
CA GLU A 150 1.82 -8.18 -1.26
C GLU A 150 3.31 -8.51 -1.05
N SER A 151 3.71 -9.78 -1.00
CA SER A 151 5.15 -10.07 -1.05
C SER A 151 5.62 -10.21 -2.49
N ALA A 152 6.32 -9.20 -2.97
CA ALA A 152 7.02 -9.22 -4.26
C ALA A 152 8.15 -10.28 -4.37
N TYR A 153 8.36 -11.13 -3.34
CA TYR A 153 9.60 -11.91 -3.16
C TYR A 153 9.41 -13.41 -2.97
N THR A 154 8.18 -13.94 -2.82
CA THR A 154 8.00 -15.40 -2.69
C THR A 154 6.91 -15.93 -3.62
N PRO A 155 7.24 -16.87 -4.53
CA PRO A 155 6.24 -17.59 -5.32
C PRO A 155 5.21 -18.34 -4.46
N VAL A 156 5.59 -18.66 -3.21
CA VAL A 156 4.74 -19.38 -2.24
C VAL A 156 3.43 -18.61 -1.98
N LYS A 157 3.46 -17.28 -1.85
CA LYS A 157 2.22 -16.51 -1.64
C LYS A 157 1.28 -16.49 -2.85
N LYS A 158 1.77 -16.80 -4.07
CA LYS A 158 0.91 -16.97 -5.26
C LYS A 158 0.08 -18.25 -5.19
N VAL A 159 0.56 -19.28 -4.48
CA VAL A 159 -0.06 -20.61 -4.39
C VAL A 159 -1.06 -20.70 -3.24
N VAL A 160 -0.85 -19.92 -2.17
CA VAL A 160 -1.70 -19.96 -0.97
C VAL A 160 -3.05 -19.24 -1.18
N ASP A 161 -3.16 -18.40 -2.20
CA ASP A 161 -4.33 -17.56 -2.50
C ASP A 161 -5.48 -18.32 -3.21
N THR A 162 -5.36 -19.64 -3.34
CA THR A 162 -6.34 -20.50 -4.05
C THR A 162 -7.20 -21.38 -3.15
N ASP A 163 -6.96 -21.39 -1.84
CA ASP A 163 -7.82 -22.09 -0.90
C ASP A 163 -7.99 -21.26 0.37
N SER A 164 -9.20 -20.73 0.56
CA SER A 164 -9.64 -20.27 1.88
C SER A 164 -9.64 -21.47 2.81
N ARG A 165 -8.52 -21.73 3.49
CA ARG A 165 -8.53 -22.66 4.62
C ARG A 165 -9.54 -22.12 5.63
N ASP A 166 -10.37 -23.01 6.17
CA ASP A 166 -11.39 -22.67 7.15
C ASP A 166 -10.79 -21.82 8.28
N PHE A 167 -11.31 -20.61 8.46
CA PHE A 167 -10.83 -19.63 9.42
C PHE A 167 -10.83 -20.20 10.85
N GLU A 168 -11.86 -20.97 11.22
CA GLU A 168 -11.93 -21.57 12.55
C GLU A 168 -10.84 -22.61 12.76
N THR A 169 -10.59 -23.46 11.75
CA THR A 169 -9.48 -24.41 11.78
C THR A 169 -8.12 -23.70 11.95
N MET A 170 -7.90 -22.57 11.28
CA MET A 170 -6.65 -21.79 11.43
C MET A 170 -6.52 -21.15 12.81
N LYS A 171 -7.61 -20.57 13.33
CA LYS A 171 -7.68 -19.97 14.66
C LYS A 171 -7.38 -20.99 15.76
N GLU A 172 -7.94 -22.20 15.67
CA GLU A 172 -7.62 -23.31 16.57
C GLU A 172 -6.13 -23.69 16.49
N GLY A 173 -5.56 -23.75 15.28
CA GLY A 173 -4.14 -24.01 15.08
C GLY A 173 -3.23 -22.97 15.73
N VAL A 174 -3.58 -21.67 15.63
CA VAL A 174 -2.83 -20.58 16.27
C VAL A 174 -2.92 -20.66 17.79
N LEU A 175 -4.11 -20.92 18.34
CA LEU A 175 -4.30 -21.10 19.78
C LEU A 175 -3.48 -22.27 20.33
N HIS A 176 -3.50 -23.41 19.63
CA HIS A 176 -2.71 -24.57 20.02
C HIS A 176 -1.21 -24.30 19.99
N ALA A 177 -0.71 -23.61 18.96
CA ALA A 177 0.69 -23.22 18.87
C ALA A 177 1.11 -22.26 20.00
N ALA A 178 0.25 -21.30 20.35
CA ALA A 178 0.47 -20.38 21.46
C ALA A 178 0.53 -21.12 22.81
N GLU A 179 -0.37 -22.07 23.03
CA GLU A 179 -0.39 -22.88 24.25
C GLU A 179 0.86 -23.78 24.34
N ALA A 180 1.24 -24.43 23.25
CA ALA A 180 2.47 -25.23 23.18
C ALA A 180 3.73 -24.38 23.48
N ALA A 181 3.78 -23.14 22.99
CA ALA A 181 4.86 -22.20 23.28
C ALA A 181 4.89 -21.82 24.77
N LEU A 182 3.73 -21.54 25.39
CA LEU A 182 3.62 -21.27 26.82
C LEU A 182 4.08 -22.47 27.66
N GLN A 183 3.62 -23.69 27.34
CA GLN A 183 4.05 -24.91 28.02
C GLN A 183 5.57 -25.12 27.91
N LYS A 184 6.15 -24.85 26.72
CA LYS A 184 7.60 -24.91 26.52
C LYS A 184 8.32 -23.88 27.39
N LYS A 185 7.81 -22.64 27.46
CA LYS A 185 8.36 -21.57 28.33
C LYS A 185 8.38 -22.00 29.78
N GLU A 186 7.26 -22.48 30.31
CA GLU A 186 7.13 -22.94 31.71
C GLU A 186 8.07 -24.11 32.01
N ARG A 187 8.21 -25.06 31.08
CA ARG A 187 9.15 -26.17 31.21
C ARG A 187 10.60 -25.70 31.30
N VAL A 188 10.98 -24.68 30.51
CA VAL A 188 12.32 -24.09 30.55
C VAL A 188 12.55 -23.34 31.86
N LEU A 189 11.59 -22.51 32.30
CA LEU A 189 11.67 -21.79 33.58
C LEU A 189 11.84 -22.74 34.77
N LYS A 190 11.06 -23.81 34.83
CA LYS A 190 11.19 -24.85 35.87
C LYS A 190 12.55 -25.53 35.88
N ARG A 191 13.23 -25.66 34.73
CA ARG A 191 14.59 -26.21 34.66
C ARG A 191 15.64 -25.23 35.16
N LEU A 192 15.46 -23.93 34.87
CA LEU A 192 16.38 -22.88 35.31
C LEU A 192 16.29 -22.62 36.82
N GLN A 193 15.09 -22.72 37.41
CA GLN A 193 14.85 -22.53 38.85
C GLN A 193 15.22 -23.74 39.73
N LYS A 194 15.58 -24.88 39.13
CA LYS A 194 16.05 -26.09 39.82
C LYS A 194 17.58 -26.18 39.94
N LYS A 195 18.29 -25.12 39.54
CA LYS A 195 19.71 -24.87 39.87
C LYS A 195 19.78 -23.81 40.96
#